data_AF-A0A934BMK3-F1
#
_entry.id   AF-A0A934BMK3-F1
#
_cell.length_a   1.000
_cell.length_b   1.000
_cell.length_c   1.000
_cell.angle_alpha   90.00
_cell.angle_beta   90.00
_cell.angle_gamma   90.00
#
_symmetry.space_group_name_H-M   'P 1'
#
loop_
_entity.id
_entity.type
_entity.pdbx_description
1 polymer ?
#
loop_
_entity_poly.entity_id
_entity_poly.type
_entity_poly.pdbx_seq_one_letter_code
_entity_poly.pdbx_strand_id
1 'polypeptide(L)'
;MKTISRNLLLLAMACLVLVAWLMLSAREEKKLKPGSAVQTIQDFLQQMPPPTRVRRFSHSNATYYDVWGQLGGMLRFPSGPPSYIFDLTGRLVDWTYDRGEARDYEQKWGHFKDAQFVSVQEMLQALVGTNAGAVLLLPDRNAVAAKGTSKP
;
A
#
# COMPACT_ATOMS: atom_id res chain seq x y z
N MET A 1 31.62 33.19 -34.58
CA MET A 1 31.44 33.30 -33.11
C MET A 1 29.99 33.29 -32.63
N LYS A 2 28.98 33.78 -33.39
CA LYS A 2 27.56 33.81 -32.94
C LYS A 2 26.85 32.44 -32.80
N THR A 3 27.36 31.38 -33.44
CA THR A 3 26.76 30.04 -33.40
C THR A 3 27.03 29.29 -32.09
N ILE A 4 28.20 29.52 -31.48
CA ILE A 4 28.63 28.83 -30.26
C ILE A 4 27.79 29.27 -29.06
N SER A 5 27.48 30.57 -28.93
CA SER A 5 26.65 31.08 -27.85
C SER A 5 25.20 30.58 -27.92
N ARG A 6 24.63 30.44 -29.12
CA ARG A 6 23.27 29.90 -29.31
C ARG A 6 23.17 28.43 -28.89
N ASN A 7 24.13 27.60 -29.27
CA ASN A 7 24.13 26.18 -28.90
C ASN A 7 24.30 26.00 -27.39
N LEU A 8 25.14 26.82 -26.74
CA LEU A 8 25.30 26.81 -25.29
C LEU A 8 24.00 27.18 -24.56
N LEU A 9 23.29 28.21 -25.04
CA LEU A 9 22.01 28.61 -24.48
C LEU A 9 20.94 27.51 -24.62
N LEU A 10 20.85 26.88 -25.79
CA LEU A 10 19.91 25.78 -26.03
C LEU A 10 20.22 24.58 -25.12
N LEU A 11 21.48 24.24 -24.94
CA LEU A 11 21.90 23.16 -24.04
C LEU A 11 21.57 23.49 -22.58
N ALA A 12 21.85 24.72 -22.13
CA ALA A 12 21.48 25.16 -20.78
C ALA A 12 19.97 25.08 -20.53
N MET A 13 19.16 25.51 -21.50
CA MET A 13 17.71 25.41 -21.42
C MET A 13 17.22 23.95 -21.37
N ALA A 14 17.79 23.07 -22.20
CA ALA A 14 17.45 21.64 -22.18
C ALA A 14 17.82 21.00 -20.83
N CYS A 15 18.99 21.33 -20.27
CA CYS A 15 19.39 20.87 -18.95
C CYS A 15 18.43 21.35 -17.85
N LEU A 16 18.01 22.61 -17.86
CA LEU A 16 17.07 23.16 -16.88
C LEU A 16 15.71 22.45 -16.92
N VAL A 17 15.18 22.19 -18.12
CA VAL A 17 13.92 21.44 -18.29
C VAL A 17 14.07 20.02 -17.76
N LEU A 18 15.19 19.34 -18.04
CA LEU A 18 15.44 17.99 -17.55
C LEU A 18 15.52 17.95 -16.01
N VAL A 19 16.23 18.91 -15.39
CA VAL A 19 16.32 18.99 -13.92
C VAL A 19 14.95 19.24 -13.30
N ALA A 20 14.18 20.19 -13.84
CA ALA A 20 12.83 20.47 -13.37
C ALA A 20 11.91 19.23 -13.49
N TRP A 21 12.00 18.50 -14.60
CA TRP A 21 11.28 17.26 -14.82
C TRP A 21 11.62 16.17 -13.79
N LEU A 22 12.91 15.95 -13.52
CA LEU A 22 13.38 14.97 -12.55
C LEU A 22 12.93 15.33 -11.12
N MET A 23 13.01 16.61 -10.74
CA MET A 23 12.55 17.07 -9.44
C MET A 23 11.04 16.89 -9.25
N LEU A 24 10.25 17.20 -10.28
CA LEU A 24 8.80 17.04 -10.22
C LEU A 24 8.42 15.56 -10.16
N SER A 25 9.07 14.72 -10.95
CA SER A 25 8.90 13.25 -10.91
C SER A 25 9.22 12.66 -9.54
N ALA A 26 10.35 13.06 -8.94
CA ALA A 26 10.73 12.61 -7.61
C ALA A 26 9.76 13.11 -6.52
N ARG A 27 9.17 14.30 -6.68
CA ARG A 27 8.16 14.84 -5.77
C ARG A 27 6.85 14.05 -5.85
N GLU A 28 6.40 13.69 -7.06
CA GLU A 28 5.20 12.85 -7.24
C GLU A 28 5.42 11.44 -6.66
N GLU A 29 6.60 10.85 -6.88
CA GLU A 29 6.95 9.54 -6.29
C GLU A 29 6.87 9.57 -4.76
N LYS A 30 7.41 10.62 -4.13
CA LYS A 30 7.37 10.77 -2.67
C LYS A 30 5.95 10.88 -2.11
N LYS A 31 4.97 11.39 -2.86
CA LYS A 31 3.57 11.47 -2.42
C LYS A 31 2.87 10.11 -2.41
N LEU A 32 3.33 9.19 -3.26
CA LEU A 32 2.76 7.84 -3.38
C LEU A 32 3.47 6.84 -2.46
N LYS A 33 4.64 7.19 -1.91
CA LYS A 33 5.30 6.37 -0.91
C LYS A 33 4.57 6.50 0.44
N PRO A 34 4.11 5.40 1.07
CA PRO A 34 3.56 5.47 2.41
C PRO A 34 4.64 5.94 3.38
N GLY A 35 4.32 6.97 4.17
CA GLY A 35 5.20 7.45 5.23
C GLY A 35 5.33 6.41 6.35
N SER A 36 6.31 6.57 7.24
CA SER A 36 6.48 5.67 8.40
C SER A 36 5.30 5.65 9.37
N ALA A 37 4.45 6.69 9.30
CA ALA A 37 3.20 6.80 10.07
C ALA A 37 2.02 6.07 9.43
N VAL A 38 2.14 5.56 8.19
CA VAL A 38 1.08 4.83 7.51
C VAL A 38 1.28 3.34 7.77
N GLN A 39 0.69 2.84 8.86
CA GLN A 39 0.81 1.42 9.25
C GLN A 39 -0.51 0.67 9.18
N THR A 40 -1.64 1.39 9.23
CA THR A 40 -2.97 0.81 9.16
C THR A 40 -3.77 1.38 8.00
N ILE A 41 -4.88 0.73 7.65
CA ILE A 41 -5.81 1.24 6.64
C ILE A 41 -6.42 2.58 7.06
N GLN A 42 -6.60 2.81 8.36
CA GLN A 42 -7.09 4.09 8.88
C GLN A 42 -6.05 5.19 8.63
N ASP A 43 -4.78 4.95 8.92
CA ASP A 43 -3.70 5.89 8.63
C ASP A 43 -3.62 6.19 7.14
N PHE A 44 -3.75 5.15 6.32
CA PHE A 44 -3.74 5.26 4.86
C PHE A 44 -4.86 6.17 4.36
N LEU A 45 -6.09 5.93 4.79
CA LEU A 45 -7.25 6.73 4.35
C LEU A 45 -7.18 8.19 4.83
N GLN A 46 -6.44 8.48 5.89
CA GLN A 46 -6.24 9.85 6.41
C GLN A 46 -5.10 10.59 5.73
N GLN A 47 -4.01 9.89 5.38
CA GLN A 47 -2.76 10.52 4.94
C GLN A 47 -2.51 10.40 3.43
N MET A 48 -3.08 9.38 2.78
CA MET A 48 -2.86 9.09 1.38
C MET A 48 -4.02 9.57 0.51
N PRO A 49 -3.82 9.80 -0.79
CA PRO A 49 -4.90 10.10 -1.71
C PRO A 49 -5.99 9.01 -1.69
N PRO A 50 -7.27 9.35 -1.93
CA PRO A 50 -8.36 8.38 -1.93
C PRO A 50 -8.09 7.21 -2.89
N PRO A 51 -8.31 5.96 -2.45
CA PRO A 51 -8.06 4.79 -3.29
C PRO A 51 -9.02 4.74 -4.47
N THR A 52 -8.54 4.23 -5.60
CA THR A 52 -9.33 4.10 -6.82
C THR A 52 -10.07 2.77 -6.88
N ARG A 53 -9.46 1.69 -6.38
CA ARG A 53 -10.03 0.34 -6.33
C ARG A 53 -9.50 -0.41 -5.12
N VAL A 54 -10.26 -1.38 -4.66
CA VAL A 54 -9.81 -2.36 -3.68
C VAL A 54 -10.12 -3.74 -4.24
N ARG A 55 -9.19 -4.69 -4.07
CA ARG A 55 -9.47 -6.09 -4.31
C ARG A 55 -9.07 -6.92 -3.11
N ARG A 56 -9.90 -7.90 -2.79
CA ARG A 56 -9.63 -8.93 -1.80
C ARG A 56 -9.08 -10.17 -2.51
N PHE A 57 -8.07 -10.80 -1.94
CA PHE A 57 -7.51 -12.04 -2.48
C PHE A 57 -6.98 -12.93 -1.36
N SER A 58 -6.80 -14.22 -1.66
CA SER A 58 -6.19 -15.19 -0.74
C SER A 58 -4.74 -15.44 -1.16
N HIS A 59 -3.83 -15.47 -0.19
CA HIS A 59 -2.43 -15.78 -0.40
C HIS A 59 -1.90 -16.54 0.82
N SER A 60 -1.26 -17.69 0.62
CA SER A 60 -0.70 -18.50 1.72
C SER A 60 -1.70 -18.80 2.87
N ASN A 61 -2.94 -19.16 2.53
CA ASN A 61 -4.06 -19.42 3.46
C ASN A 61 -4.49 -18.21 4.32
N ALA A 62 -4.06 -17.00 3.98
CA ALA A 62 -4.51 -15.77 4.60
C ALA A 62 -5.20 -14.87 3.56
N THR A 63 -6.14 -14.04 4.03
CA THR A 63 -6.81 -13.05 3.18
C THR A 63 -6.07 -11.72 3.27
N TYR A 64 -5.93 -11.06 2.13
CA TYR A 64 -5.32 -9.74 2.01
C TYR A 64 -6.20 -8.82 1.17
N TYR A 65 -5.98 -7.53 1.33
CA TYR A 65 -6.56 -6.47 0.53
C TYR A 65 -5.46 -5.75 -0.23
N ASP A 66 -5.58 -5.70 -1.55
CA ASP A 66 -4.77 -4.82 -2.38
C ASP A 66 -5.57 -3.57 -2.70
N VAL A 67 -5.12 -2.45 -2.14
CA VAL A 67 -5.71 -1.13 -2.30
C VAL A 67 -4.91 -0.38 -3.36
N TRP A 68 -5.61 0.11 -4.39
CA TRP A 68 -4.97 0.80 -5.51
C TRP A 68 -5.04 2.30 -5.28
N GLY A 69 -3.88 2.96 -5.30
CA GLY A 69 -3.83 4.42 -5.23
C GLY A 69 -4.23 5.08 -6.53
N GLN A 70 -4.18 6.41 -6.54
CA GLN A 70 -4.28 7.19 -7.76
C GLN A 70 -2.97 7.09 -8.54
N LEU A 71 -3.08 7.05 -9.87
CA LEU A 71 -1.93 7.26 -10.73
C LEU A 71 -1.35 8.65 -10.44
N GLY A 72 -0.03 8.72 -10.24
CA GLY A 72 0.67 9.99 -10.10
C GLY A 72 0.55 10.86 -11.37
N GLY A 73 1.06 12.08 -11.32
CA GLY A 73 1.02 12.99 -12.47
C GLY A 73 1.65 12.40 -13.75
N MET A 74 1.23 12.92 -14.91
CA MET A 74 1.61 12.48 -16.28
C MET A 74 3.12 12.40 -16.60
N LEU A 75 3.99 12.86 -15.70
CA LEU A 75 5.43 12.98 -15.93
C LEU A 75 6.16 11.63 -15.84
N ARG A 76 5.56 10.64 -15.19
CA ARG A 76 5.95 9.25 -15.37
C ARG A 76 4.75 8.51 -15.91
N PHE A 77 5.00 7.61 -16.86
CA PHE A 77 4.01 6.65 -17.33
C PHE A 77 4.25 5.35 -16.58
N PRO A 78 3.82 5.23 -15.31
CA PRO A 78 3.88 3.94 -14.66
C PRO A 78 2.98 2.96 -15.43
N SER A 79 3.41 1.72 -15.46
CA SER A 79 2.67 0.63 -16.12
C SER A 79 1.35 0.30 -15.40
N GLY A 80 1.22 0.67 -14.12
CA GLY A 80 -0.03 0.62 -13.37
C GLY A 80 -0.07 1.58 -12.18
N PRO A 81 -1.23 1.65 -11.48
CA PRO A 81 -1.34 2.43 -10.25
C PRO A 81 -0.54 1.79 -9.10
N PRO A 82 -0.12 2.58 -8.10
CA PRO A 82 0.51 2.05 -6.90
C PRO A 82 -0.43 1.10 -6.17
N SER A 83 0.15 0.13 -5.49
CA SER A 83 -0.57 -0.93 -4.77
C SER A 83 -0.09 -0.98 -3.33
N TYR A 84 -1.03 -1.12 -2.40
CA TYR A 84 -0.78 -1.21 -0.97
C TYR A 84 -1.49 -2.45 -0.45
N ILE A 85 -0.73 -3.37 0.15
CA ILE A 85 -1.26 -4.63 0.65
C ILE A 85 -1.52 -4.53 2.14
N PHE A 86 -2.77 -4.75 2.53
CA PHE A 86 -3.20 -4.82 3.92
C PHE A 86 -3.61 -6.25 4.27
N ASP A 87 -3.29 -6.68 5.49
CA ASP A 87 -3.80 -7.94 6.04
C ASP A 87 -5.23 -7.79 6.60
N LEU A 88 -5.81 -8.90 7.08
CA LEU A 88 -7.14 -8.91 7.71
C LEU A 88 -7.24 -8.11 9.03
N THR A 89 -6.11 -7.72 9.64
CA THR A 89 -6.09 -6.83 10.81
C THR A 89 -6.08 -5.36 10.40
N GLY A 90 -5.96 -5.09 9.09
CA GLY A 90 -5.88 -3.76 8.52
C GLY A 90 -4.49 -3.17 8.55
N ARG A 91 -3.44 -3.96 8.78
CA ARG A 91 -2.04 -3.49 8.79
C ARG A 91 -1.43 -3.53 7.40
N LEU A 92 -0.70 -2.49 7.04
CA LEU A 92 0.08 -2.41 5.82
C LEU A 92 1.27 -3.38 5.92
N VAL A 93 1.30 -4.40 5.07
CA VAL A 93 2.34 -5.43 5.06
C VAL A 93 3.29 -5.29 3.87
N ASP A 94 2.86 -4.61 2.81
CA ASP A 94 3.67 -4.39 1.62
C ASP A 94 3.12 -3.25 0.76
N TRP A 95 3.93 -2.72 -0.15
CA TRP A 95 3.47 -1.79 -1.17
C TRP A 95 4.42 -1.78 -2.38
N THR A 96 3.91 -1.33 -3.52
CA THR A 96 4.73 -1.02 -4.69
C THR A 96 4.25 0.28 -5.33
N TYR A 97 5.20 1.08 -5.81
CA TYR A 97 4.93 2.30 -6.56
C TYR A 97 4.30 2.01 -7.93
N ASP A 98 4.78 0.97 -8.60
CA ASP A 98 4.29 0.55 -9.91
C ASP A 98 4.10 -0.96 -9.93
N ARG A 99 2.85 -1.38 -10.13
CA ARG A 99 2.50 -2.80 -10.15
C ARG A 99 3.01 -3.53 -11.39
N GLY A 100 3.08 -2.87 -12.55
CA GLY A 100 3.40 -3.56 -13.79
C GLY A 100 4.91 -3.75 -14.04
N GLU A 101 5.78 -3.03 -13.31
CA GLU A 101 7.24 -3.19 -13.40
C GLU A 101 7.85 -3.94 -12.20
N ALA A 102 7.10 -4.13 -11.12
CA ALA A 102 7.59 -4.78 -9.91
C ALA A 102 7.59 -6.31 -10.04
N ARG A 103 8.60 -6.88 -10.71
CA ARG A 103 8.80 -8.34 -10.80
C ARG A 103 8.76 -9.01 -9.43
N ASP A 104 9.36 -8.37 -8.42
CA ASP A 104 9.39 -8.89 -7.05
C ASP A 104 7.99 -8.91 -6.42
N TYR A 105 7.14 -7.93 -6.73
CA TYR A 105 5.75 -7.89 -6.26
C TYR A 105 4.95 -9.03 -6.88
N GLU A 106 5.08 -9.27 -8.18
CA GLU A 106 4.40 -10.36 -8.87
C GLU A 106 4.91 -11.73 -8.41
N GLN A 107 6.22 -11.88 -8.19
CA GLN A 107 6.79 -13.12 -7.63
C GLN A 107 6.29 -13.40 -6.21
N LYS A 108 6.18 -12.36 -5.37
CA LYS A 108 5.74 -12.49 -3.98
C LYS A 108 4.24 -12.79 -3.88
N TRP A 109 3.40 -12.00 -4.55
CA TRP A 109 1.95 -12.08 -4.38
C TRP A 109 1.25 -12.97 -5.41
N GLY A 110 1.94 -13.30 -6.50
CA GLY A 110 1.44 -14.14 -7.57
C GLY A 110 0.41 -13.45 -8.47
N HIS A 111 -0.20 -14.25 -9.34
CA HIS A 111 -1.36 -13.82 -10.11
C HIS A 111 -2.64 -14.01 -9.31
N PHE A 112 -3.40 -12.94 -9.15
CA PHE A 112 -4.61 -12.91 -8.33
C PHE A 112 -5.81 -13.52 -9.07
N LYS A 113 -5.78 -14.83 -9.35
CA LYS A 113 -6.86 -15.53 -10.08
C LYS A 113 -8.19 -15.50 -9.33
N ASP A 114 -8.13 -15.52 -8.01
CA ASP A 114 -9.31 -15.49 -7.13
C ASP A 114 -9.58 -14.09 -6.54
N ALA A 115 -9.02 -13.03 -7.14
CA ALA A 115 -9.26 -11.68 -6.65
C ALA A 115 -10.70 -11.25 -6.89
N GLN A 116 -11.30 -10.66 -5.87
CA GLN A 116 -12.63 -10.05 -5.96
C GLN A 116 -12.49 -8.56 -5.69
N PHE A 117 -12.96 -7.73 -6.62
CA PHE A 117 -13.06 -6.31 -6.37
C PHE A 117 -14.15 -6.04 -5.34
N VAL A 118 -13.81 -5.22 -4.35
CA VAL A 118 -14.70 -4.81 -3.27
C VAL A 118 -14.63 -3.30 -3.13
N SER A 119 -15.66 -2.72 -2.54
CA SER A 119 -15.66 -1.33 -2.12
C SER A 119 -14.77 -1.13 -0.89
N VAL A 120 -14.36 0.12 -0.64
CA VAL A 120 -13.64 0.50 0.58
C VAL A 120 -14.50 0.20 1.82
N GLN A 121 -15.80 0.47 1.75
CA GLN A 121 -16.73 0.21 2.84
C GLN A 121 -16.82 -1.28 3.19
N GLU A 122 -16.92 -2.16 2.20
CA GLU A 122 -16.92 -3.62 2.42
C GLU A 122 -15.63 -4.12 3.06
N MET A 123 -14.48 -3.60 2.61
CA MET A 123 -13.19 -3.88 3.27
C MET A 123 -13.23 -3.43 4.73
N LEU A 124 -13.64 -2.20 5.03
CA LEU A 124 -13.70 -1.68 6.40
C LEU A 124 -14.65 -2.51 7.29
N GLN A 125 -15.81 -2.90 6.78
CA GLN A 125 -16.75 -3.77 7.51
C GLN A 125 -16.14 -5.13 7.84
N ALA A 126 -15.42 -5.75 6.89
CA ALA A 126 -14.75 -7.02 7.11
C ALA A 126 -13.64 -6.95 8.17
N LEU A 127 -12.90 -5.83 8.21
CA LEU A 127 -11.88 -5.59 9.24
C LEU A 127 -12.48 -5.44 10.64
N VAL A 128 -13.64 -4.77 10.76
CA VAL A 128 -14.35 -4.66 12.04
C VAL A 128 -14.83 -6.03 12.54
N GLY A 129 -15.40 -6.85 11.64
CA GLY A 129 -15.86 -8.21 11.99
C GLY A 129 -14.73 -9.13 12.45
N THR A 130 -13.54 -9.01 11.85
CA THR A 130 -12.36 -9.81 12.22
C THR A 130 -11.88 -9.46 13.63
N ASN A 131 -11.81 -8.17 13.96
CA ASN A 131 -11.39 -7.73 15.29
C ASN A 131 -12.39 -8.14 16.38
N ALA A 132 -13.70 -8.14 16.09
CA ALA A 132 -14.72 -8.60 17.03
C ALA A 132 -14.63 -10.11 17.31
N GLY A 133 -14.34 -10.92 16.29
CA GLY A 133 -14.16 -12.38 16.44
C GLY A 133 -12.89 -12.77 17.20
N ALA A 134 -11.79 -12.00 17.03
CA ALA A 134 -10.53 -12.24 17.72
C ALA A 134 -10.62 -12.03 19.24
N VAL A 135 -11.47 -11.11 19.71
CA VAL A 135 -11.68 -10.84 21.14
C VAL A 135 -12.43 -11.99 21.85
N LEU A 136 -13.25 -12.75 21.12
CA LEU A 136 -14.06 -13.84 21.67
C LEU A 136 -13.32 -15.18 21.83
N LEU A 137 -12.12 -15.32 21.26
CA LEU A 137 -11.34 -16.57 21.29
C LEU A 137 -10.19 -16.55 22.32
N LEU A 138 -10.10 -15.53 23.18
CA LEU A 138 -9.19 -15.59 24.32
C LEU A 138 -9.80 -16.54 25.38
N PRO A 139 -9.24 -17.75 25.60
CA PRO A 139 -9.70 -18.59 26.70
C PRO A 139 -9.48 -17.81 28.00
N ASP A 140 -10.52 -17.78 28.84
CA ASP A 140 -10.52 -17.15 30.15
C ASP A 140 -9.34 -17.66 30.98
N ARG A 141 -8.24 -16.91 30.98
CA ARG A 141 -6.97 -17.27 31.63
C ARG A 141 -7.08 -17.30 33.15
N ASN A 142 -8.23 -16.92 33.73
CA ASN A 142 -8.44 -16.86 35.17
C ASN A 142 -9.14 -18.09 35.77
N ALA A 143 -9.47 -19.12 34.97
CA ALA A 143 -10.20 -20.29 35.48
C ALA A 143 -9.35 -21.38 36.18
N VAL A 144 -8.03 -21.19 36.42
CA VAL A 144 -7.12 -22.28 36.87
C VAL A 144 -6.52 -22.09 38.28
N ALA A 145 -7.21 -21.40 39.20
CA ALA A 145 -6.69 -21.22 40.56
C ALA A 145 -7.71 -21.51 41.67
N ALA A 146 -8.42 -22.65 41.61
CA ALA A 146 -9.24 -23.08 42.76
C ALA A 146 -9.51 -24.60 42.76
N LYS A 147 -8.49 -25.43 42.89
CA LYS A 147 -8.69 -26.80 43.42
C LYS A 147 -7.38 -27.45 43.86
N GLY A 148 -7.27 -27.64 45.17
CA GLY A 148 -6.42 -28.69 45.72
C GLY A 148 -5.52 -28.21 46.86
N THR A 149 -5.99 -28.39 48.09
CA THR A 149 -5.28 -29.12 49.15
C THR A 149 -6.23 -29.25 50.35
N SER A 150 -6.97 -30.35 50.40
CA SER A 150 -7.57 -30.88 51.62
C SER A 150 -7.45 -32.39 51.56
N LYS A 151 -6.62 -32.93 52.45
CA LYS A 151 -6.61 -34.34 52.83
C LYS A 151 -5.86 -34.47 54.18
N PRO A 152 -6.12 -35.57 54.90
CA PRO A 152 -6.90 -35.62 56.13
C PRO A 152 -6.06 -35.60 57.41
#